data_AF-A0AAW5RRU2-F1
#
_entry.id   AF-A0AAW5RRU2-F1
#
_cell.length_a   1.000
_cell.length_b   1.000
_cell.length_c   1.000
_cell.angle_alpha   90.00
_cell.angle_beta   90.00
_cell.angle_gamma   90.00
#
_symmetry.space_group_name_H-M   'P 1'
#
loop_
_entity.id
_entity.type
_entity.pdbx_description
1 polymer ?
#
loop_
_entity_poly.entity_id
_entity_poly.type
_entity_poly.pdbx_seq_one_letter_code
_entity_poly.pdbx_strand_id
1 'polypeptide(L)'
;MTLLIGLVVLACAVWVLFDSHKKGARNPAGWAVFVAVIWFIAFPFYLYKRNKLAPADKAPAPSNRWVGLALVVVLVGATTFNAMRQEALPACASPEVTEVLGRLLPGMAITNPAQRLESADFGDVRQCNATVADRIQPYRVTWYSSDKDQIIVTLE
;
A
#
# COMPACT_ATOMS: atom_id res chain seq x y z
N MET A 1 13.14 -21.06 -16.55
CA MET A 1 11.83 -20.62 -17.08
C MET A 1 10.86 -20.21 -15.98
N THR A 2 10.48 -21.08 -15.03
CA THR A 2 9.52 -20.73 -13.95
C THR A 2 9.96 -19.54 -13.09
N LEU A 3 11.25 -19.46 -12.76
CA LEU A 3 11.82 -18.35 -11.96
C LEU A 3 11.79 -17.01 -12.72
N LEU A 4 12.04 -17.06 -14.03
CA LEU A 4 12.06 -15.90 -14.92
C LEU A 4 10.64 -15.35 -15.11
N ILE A 5 9.65 -16.24 -15.30
CA ILE A 5 8.23 -15.87 -15.36
C ILE A 5 7.79 -15.26 -14.02
N GLY A 6 8.15 -15.87 -12.89
CA GLY A 6 7.84 -15.34 -11.57
C GLY A 6 8.41 -13.94 -11.33
N LEU A 7 9.65 -13.67 -11.76
CA LEU A 7 10.25 -12.33 -11.72
C LEU A 7 9.51 -11.33 -12.60
N VAL A 8 9.06 -11.73 -13.79
CA VAL A 8 8.27 -10.86 -14.68
C VAL A 8 6.93 -10.49 -14.05
N VAL A 9 6.21 -11.46 -13.46
CA VAL A 9 4.94 -11.21 -12.77
C VAL A 9 5.14 -10.23 -11.60
N LEU A 10 6.20 -10.44 -10.83
CA LEU A 10 6.52 -9.60 -9.69
C LEU A 10 6.91 -8.18 -10.13
N ALA A 11 7.73 -8.04 -11.17
CA ALA A 11 8.07 -6.75 -11.76
C ALA A 11 6.82 -6.02 -12.27
N CYS A 12 5.89 -6.72 -12.92
CA CYS A 12 4.62 -6.15 -13.36
C CYS A 12 3.74 -5.70 -12.18
N ALA A 13 3.64 -6.49 -11.11
CA ALA A 13 2.85 -6.12 -9.93
C ALA A 13 3.43 -4.89 -9.23
N VAL A 14 4.76 -4.84 -9.06
CA VAL A 14 5.46 -3.66 -8.50
C VAL A 14 5.27 -2.44 -9.40
N TRP A 15 5.37 -2.59 -10.72
CA TRP A 15 5.13 -1.49 -11.65
C TRP A 15 3.70 -0.94 -11.53
N VAL A 16 2.70 -1.82 -11.48
CA VAL A 16 1.28 -1.44 -11.32
C VAL A 16 1.05 -0.74 -9.98
N LEU A 17 1.73 -1.16 -8.92
CA LEU A 17 1.70 -0.47 -7.63
C LEU A 17 2.20 0.97 -7.75
N PHE A 18 3.38 1.16 -8.37
CA PHE A 18 3.95 2.50 -8.58
C PHE A 18 3.10 3.36 -9.51
N ASP A 19 2.60 2.83 -10.63
CA ASP A 19 1.76 3.55 -11.59
C ASP A 19 0.43 3.98 -10.95
N SER A 20 -0.22 3.08 -10.21
CA SER A 20 -1.48 3.37 -9.52
C SER A 20 -1.30 4.37 -8.38
N HIS A 21 -0.18 4.31 -7.66
CA HIS A 21 0.18 5.31 -6.65
C HIS A 21 0.39 6.69 -7.28
N LYS A 22 1.17 6.78 -8.36
CA LYS A 22 1.41 8.05 -9.08
C LYS A 22 0.14 8.68 -9.65
N LYS A 23 -0.84 7.85 -10.03
CA LYS A 23 -2.12 8.32 -10.59
C LYS A 23 -3.20 8.57 -9.54
N GLY A 24 -2.88 8.48 -8.25
CA GLY A 24 -3.83 8.71 -7.17
C GLY A 24 -4.98 7.71 -7.12
N ALA A 25 -4.73 6.45 -7.52
CA ALA A 25 -5.74 5.41 -7.45
C ALA A 25 -6.14 5.16 -5.99
N ARG A 26 -7.45 4.98 -5.74
CA ARG A 26 -8.01 4.80 -4.39
C ARG A 26 -7.39 3.67 -3.58
N ASN A 27 -6.98 2.58 -4.23
CA ASN A 27 -6.34 1.44 -3.58
C ASN A 27 -5.22 0.86 -4.46
N PRO A 28 -4.01 1.46 -4.45
CA PRO A 28 -2.92 1.07 -5.34
C PRO A 28 -2.42 -0.36 -5.03
N ALA A 29 -2.42 -0.75 -3.75
CA ALA A 29 -2.12 -2.11 -3.33
C ALA A 29 -3.13 -3.13 -3.89
N GLY A 30 -4.42 -2.78 -3.93
CA GLY A 30 -5.47 -3.60 -4.51
C GLY A 30 -5.23 -3.91 -5.99
N TRP A 31 -4.76 -2.93 -6.77
CA TRP A 31 -4.41 -3.12 -8.18
C TRP A 31 -3.20 -4.04 -8.36
N ALA A 32 -2.16 -3.87 -7.55
CA ALA A 32 -0.99 -4.75 -7.58
C ALA A 32 -1.34 -6.20 -7.22
N VAL A 33 -2.17 -6.39 -6.18
CA VAL A 33 -2.66 -7.71 -5.77
C VAL A 33 -3.52 -8.34 -6.87
N PHE A 34 -4.41 -7.58 -7.51
CA PHE A 34 -5.23 -8.08 -8.62
C PHE A 34 -4.37 -8.63 -9.76
N VAL A 35 -3.32 -7.89 -10.14
CA VAL A 35 -2.36 -8.31 -11.17
C VAL A 35 -1.52 -9.51 -10.72
N ALA A 36 -1.23 -9.67 -9.44
CA ALA A 36 -0.58 -10.89 -8.95
C ALA A 36 -1.54 -12.10 -8.95
N VAL A 37 -2.81 -11.89 -8.57
CA VAL A 37 -3.83 -12.96 -8.44
C VAL A 37 -4.28 -13.49 -9.80
N ILE A 38 -4.38 -12.64 -10.84
CA ILE A 38 -4.78 -13.09 -12.18
C ILE A 38 -3.84 -14.18 -12.73
N TRP A 39 -2.56 -14.16 -12.33
CA TRP A 39 -1.58 -15.18 -12.70
C TRP A 39 -1.84 -16.53 -12.04
N PHE A 40 -2.39 -16.57 -10.82
CA PHE A 40 -2.81 -17.83 -10.18
C PHE A 40 -4.01 -18.49 -10.89
N ILE A 41 -4.73 -17.77 -11.75
CA ILE A 41 -5.81 -18.33 -12.59
C ILE A 41 -5.27 -18.65 -13.99
N ALA A 42 -4.62 -17.67 -14.63
CA ALA A 42 -4.15 -17.78 -16.01
C ALA A 42 -3.03 -18.82 -16.18
N PHE A 43 -2.09 -18.90 -15.22
CA PHE A 43 -0.95 -19.80 -15.34
C PHE A 43 -1.33 -21.28 -15.18
N PRO A 44 -2.13 -21.71 -14.17
CA PRO A 44 -2.62 -23.09 -14.11
C PRO A 44 -3.50 -23.45 -15.31
N PHE A 45 -4.34 -22.52 -15.78
CA PHE A 45 -5.15 -22.74 -16.98
C PHE A 45 -4.29 -22.97 -18.23
N TYR A 46 -3.23 -22.17 -18.40
CA TYR A 46 -2.24 -22.36 -19.47
C TYR A 46 -1.54 -23.73 -19.35
N LEU A 47 -1.07 -24.11 -18.15
CA LEU A 47 -0.41 -25.39 -17.93
C LEU A 47 -1.36 -26.57 -18.18
N TYR A 48 -2.62 -26.47 -17.78
CA TYR A 48 -3.64 -27.48 -18.08
C TYR A 48 -3.83 -27.65 -19.59
N LYS A 49 -3.96 -26.55 -20.35
CA LYS A 49 -4.12 -26.60 -21.81
C LYS A 49 -2.85 -27.12 -22.50
N ARG A 50 -1.65 -26.74 -22.00
CA ARG A 50 -0.36 -27.21 -22.52
C ARG A 50 -0.13 -28.70 -22.27
N ASN A 51 -0.46 -29.21 -21.09
CA ASN A 51 -0.24 -30.62 -20.77
C ASN A 51 -1.11 -31.55 -21.63
N LYS A 52 -2.24 -31.06 -22.16
CA LYS A 52 -3.02 -31.79 -23.18
C LYS A 52 -2.31 -31.91 -24.54
N LEU A 53 -1.23 -31.17 -24.77
CA LEU A 53 -0.50 -31.13 -26.04
C LEU A 53 0.83 -31.92 -26.00
N ALA A 54 1.28 -32.41 -24.84
CA ALA A 54 2.55 -33.12 -24.71
C ALA A 54 2.33 -34.64 -24.56
N PRO A 55 3.08 -35.50 -25.28
CA PRO A 55 3.09 -36.94 -25.00
C PRO A 55 3.66 -37.16 -23.59
N ALA A 56 2.92 -37.90 -22.78
CA ALA A 56 3.13 -38.04 -21.36
C ALA A 56 4.27 -39.03 -21.03
N ASP A 57 5.53 -38.63 -21.21
CA ASP A 57 6.67 -39.46 -20.82
C ASP A 57 7.76 -38.63 -20.14
N LYS A 58 7.50 -38.24 -18.89
CA LYS A 58 8.48 -38.02 -17.81
C LYS A 58 7.78 -37.40 -16.61
N ALA A 59 7.77 -38.12 -15.48
CA ALA A 59 7.39 -37.53 -14.21
C ALA A 59 8.35 -36.37 -13.88
N PRO A 60 7.84 -35.17 -13.55
CA PRO A 60 8.71 -34.04 -13.23
C PRO A 60 9.49 -34.32 -11.95
N ALA A 61 10.79 -34.07 -11.97
CA ALA A 61 11.64 -34.18 -10.78
C ALA A 61 11.16 -33.20 -9.68
N PRO A 62 11.20 -33.59 -8.40
CA PRO A 62 10.81 -32.71 -7.29
C PRO A 62 11.72 -31.46 -7.28
N SER A 63 11.11 -30.28 -7.23
CA SER A 63 11.82 -29.01 -7.32
C SER A 63 11.39 -28.06 -6.21
N ASN A 64 12.31 -27.72 -5.31
CA ASN A 64 12.11 -26.73 -4.24
C ASN A 64 12.19 -25.27 -4.73
N ARG A 65 12.12 -25.04 -6.06
CA ARG A 65 12.19 -23.70 -6.66
C ARG A 65 11.08 -22.75 -6.19
N TRP A 66 9.98 -23.30 -5.67
CA TRP A 66 8.90 -22.53 -5.07
C TRP A 66 9.32 -21.77 -3.80
N VAL A 67 10.28 -22.31 -3.02
CA VAL A 67 10.82 -21.66 -1.83
C VAL A 67 11.62 -20.41 -2.19
N GLY A 68 12.46 -20.49 -3.24
CA GLY A 68 13.20 -19.34 -3.74
C GLY A 68 12.29 -18.24 -4.28
N LEU A 69 11.20 -18.62 -4.97
CA LEU A 69 10.18 -17.67 -5.42
C LEU A 69 9.49 -16.98 -4.24
N ALA A 70 9.05 -17.75 -3.24
CA ALA A 70 8.38 -17.21 -2.06
C ALA A 70 9.28 -16.21 -1.31
N LEU A 71 10.58 -16.51 -1.17
CA LEU A 71 11.55 -15.62 -0.54
C LEU A 71 11.70 -14.29 -1.29
N VAL A 72 11.79 -14.32 -2.63
CA VAL A 72 11.88 -13.09 -3.45
C VAL A 72 10.59 -12.27 -3.37
N VAL A 73 9.42 -12.93 -3.41
CA VAL A 73 8.12 -12.25 -3.22
C VAL A 73 8.05 -11.56 -1.87
N VAL A 74 8.47 -12.24 -0.78
CA VAL A 74 8.49 -11.66 0.57
C VAL A 74 9.47 -10.50 0.67
N LEU A 75 10.69 -10.63 0.13
CA LEU A 75 11.68 -9.55 0.16
C LEU A 75 11.21 -8.30 -0.58
N VAL A 76 10.72 -8.47 -1.81
CA VAL A 76 10.26 -7.32 -2.61
C VAL A 76 8.95 -6.75 -2.05
N GLY A 77 8.05 -7.60 -1.57
CA GLY A 77 6.85 -7.17 -0.86
C GLY A 77 7.17 -6.36 0.39
N ALA A 78 8.17 -6.79 1.18
CA ALA A 78 8.59 -6.08 2.38
C ALA A 78 9.25 -4.73 2.06
N THR A 79 10.12 -4.66 1.04
CA THR A 79 10.77 -3.39 0.66
C THR A 79 9.78 -2.39 0.08
N THR A 80 8.88 -2.84 -0.80
CA THR A 80 7.81 -1.98 -1.35
C THR A 80 6.84 -1.52 -0.27
N PHE A 81 6.45 -2.41 0.66
CA PHE A 81 5.61 -2.04 1.80
C PHE A 81 6.28 -0.99 2.70
N ASN A 82 7.57 -1.17 3.03
CA ASN A 82 8.31 -0.19 3.82
C ASN A 82 8.44 1.17 3.11
N ALA A 83 8.74 1.18 1.80
CA ALA A 83 8.82 2.41 1.02
C ALA A 83 7.48 3.17 1.01
N MET A 84 6.37 2.47 0.75
CA MET A 84 5.04 3.09 0.82
C MET A 84 4.69 3.60 2.22
N ARG A 85 5.17 2.93 3.28
CA ARG A 85 4.92 3.35 4.66
C ARG A 85 5.67 4.64 5.02
N GLN A 86 6.87 4.84 4.48
CA GLN A 86 7.63 6.09 4.64
C GLN A 86 7.00 7.24 3.86
N GLU A 87 6.34 6.95 2.74
CA GLU A 87 5.67 7.96 1.93
C GLU A 87 4.31 8.40 2.47
N ALA A 88 3.70 7.61 3.36
CA ALA A 88 2.38 7.85 3.91
C ALA A 88 2.39 8.97 4.96
N LEU A 89 1.38 9.86 4.90
CA LEU A 89 1.13 10.85 5.96
C LEU A 89 0.99 10.17 7.33
N PRO A 90 1.40 10.83 8.43
CA PRO A 90 1.20 10.33 9.79
C PRO A 90 -0.29 10.23 10.14
N ALA A 91 -0.64 9.28 11.01
CA ALA A 91 -2.02 9.04 11.43
C ALA A 91 -2.60 10.27 12.15
N CYS A 92 -3.92 10.49 12.08
CA CYS A 92 -4.57 11.61 12.77
C CYS A 92 -4.32 11.63 14.29
N ALA A 93 -4.15 10.44 14.87
CA ALA A 93 -3.85 10.22 16.29
C ALA A 93 -2.35 10.12 16.60
N SER A 94 -1.46 10.39 15.64
CA SER A 94 -0.02 10.36 15.89
C SER A 94 0.37 11.51 16.82
N PRO A 95 1.40 11.32 17.67
CA PRO A 95 1.86 12.37 18.59
C PRO A 95 2.24 13.65 17.84
N GLU A 96 2.92 13.53 16.70
CA GLU A 96 3.31 14.65 15.83
C GLU A 96 2.11 15.51 15.40
N VAL A 97 1.03 14.88 14.93
CA VAL A 97 -0.18 15.59 14.49
C VAL A 97 -0.87 16.24 15.68
N THR A 98 -1.00 15.52 16.79
CA THR A 98 -1.65 16.05 17.99
C THR A 98 -0.87 17.18 18.65
N GLU A 99 0.46 17.18 18.55
CA GLU A 99 1.32 18.25 19.05
C GLU A 99 1.12 19.53 18.24
N VAL A 100 1.17 19.44 16.90
CA VAL A 100 0.92 20.60 16.02
C VAL A 100 -0.50 21.11 16.20
N LEU A 101 -1.49 20.22 16.30
CA LEU A 101 -2.88 20.60 16.56
C LEU A 101 -3.05 21.27 17.94
N GLY A 102 -2.36 20.77 18.97
CA GLY A 102 -2.37 21.36 20.32
C GLY A 102 -1.76 22.75 20.37
N ARG A 103 -0.75 23.04 19.53
CA ARG A 103 -0.20 24.39 19.37
C ARG A 103 -1.20 25.37 18.73
N LEU A 104 -2.06 24.88 17.84
CA LEU A 104 -3.11 25.69 17.21
C LEU A 104 -4.31 25.94 18.14
N LEU A 105 -4.56 25.03 19.09
CA LEU A 105 -5.69 25.08 20.02
C LEU A 105 -5.19 25.08 21.48
N PRO A 106 -4.45 26.12 21.91
CA PRO A 106 -3.80 26.13 23.21
C PRO A 106 -4.83 26.07 24.34
N GLY A 107 -4.62 25.15 25.29
CA GLY A 107 -5.48 24.99 26.46
C GLY A 107 -6.77 24.20 26.24
N MET A 108 -7.01 23.67 25.03
CA MET A 108 -8.15 22.79 24.77
C MET A 108 -7.75 21.31 24.79
N ALA A 109 -8.56 20.49 25.46
CA ALA A 109 -8.36 19.04 25.47
C ALA A 109 -8.78 18.45 24.12
N ILE A 110 -7.82 17.85 23.42
CA ILE A 110 -8.04 17.12 22.16
C ILE A 110 -8.33 15.67 22.52
N THR A 111 -9.49 15.16 22.11
CA THR A 111 -9.91 13.78 22.35
C THR A 111 -10.41 13.15 21.05
N ASN A 112 -10.31 11.83 20.92
CA ASN A 112 -10.78 11.05 19.77
C ASN A 112 -10.35 11.56 18.37
N PRO A 113 -9.06 11.86 18.13
CA PRO A 113 -8.60 12.19 16.77
C PRO A 113 -8.76 10.98 15.85
N ALA A 114 -9.60 11.10 14.84
CA ALA A 114 -9.92 10.02 13.91
C ALA A 114 -9.93 10.51 12.45
N GLN A 115 -9.52 9.64 11.54
CA GLN A 115 -9.58 9.87 10.10
C GLN A 115 -11.03 9.76 9.62
N ARG A 116 -11.46 10.68 8.74
CA ARG A 116 -12.78 10.58 8.10
C ARG A 116 -12.82 9.36 7.17
N LEU A 117 -13.97 8.68 7.11
CA LEU A 117 -14.16 7.56 6.17
C LEU A 117 -13.93 7.99 4.71
N GLU A 118 -14.25 9.24 4.39
CA GLU A 118 -14.07 9.82 3.05
C GLU A 118 -12.61 10.13 2.72
N SER A 119 -11.73 10.25 3.72
CA SER A 119 -10.32 10.55 3.54
C SER A 119 -9.42 9.33 3.63
N ALA A 120 -9.99 8.11 3.56
CA ALA A 120 -9.27 6.82 3.57
C ALA A 120 -8.29 6.62 2.39
N ASP A 121 -7.98 7.69 1.67
CA ASP A 121 -7.18 7.68 0.47
C ASP A 121 -5.70 7.92 0.81
N PHE A 122 -4.86 7.11 0.17
CA PHE A 122 -3.43 7.38 0.02
C PHE A 122 -3.29 8.63 -0.86
N GLY A 123 -2.94 9.77 -0.25
CA GLY A 123 -2.81 11.05 -0.97
C GLY A 123 -2.06 12.10 -0.17
N ASP A 124 -1.88 13.28 -0.76
CA ASP A 124 -1.16 14.43 -0.20
C ASP A 124 -1.90 15.13 0.96
N VAL A 125 -3.16 14.75 1.20
CA VAL A 125 -4.03 15.35 2.20
C VAL A 125 -4.78 14.26 2.96
N ARG A 126 -4.70 14.28 4.29
CA ARG A 126 -5.50 13.44 5.18
C ARG A 126 -6.47 14.31 5.98
N GLN A 127 -7.78 14.07 5.83
CA GLN A 127 -8.79 14.78 6.61
C GLN A 127 -9.13 14.02 7.89
N CYS A 128 -9.18 14.74 8.99
CA CYS A 128 -9.36 14.22 10.33
C CYS A 128 -10.44 15.02 11.07
N ASN A 129 -11.03 14.40 12.08
CA ASN A 129 -11.88 15.05 13.06
C ASN A 129 -11.31 14.76 14.44
N ALA A 130 -11.33 15.75 15.33
CA ALA A 130 -11.07 15.56 16.75
C ALA A 130 -12.18 16.20 17.57
N THR A 131 -12.42 15.70 18.77
CA THR A 131 -13.31 16.32 19.73
C THR A 131 -12.51 17.30 20.59
N VAL A 132 -12.89 18.57 20.54
CA VAL A 132 -12.24 19.67 21.24
C VAL A 132 -13.32 20.49 21.93
N ALA A 133 -13.23 20.63 23.27
CA ALA A 133 -14.24 21.33 24.08
C ALA A 133 -15.68 20.89 23.77
N ASP A 134 -15.90 19.57 23.74
CA ASP A 134 -17.18 18.91 23.43
C ASP A 134 -17.76 19.18 22.03
N ARG A 135 -16.97 19.74 21.12
CA ARG A 135 -17.34 19.94 19.71
C ARG A 135 -16.43 19.14 18.79
N ILE A 136 -16.96 18.74 17.64
CA ILE A 136 -16.16 18.12 16.59
C ILE A 136 -15.43 19.25 15.84
N GLN A 137 -14.12 19.29 15.96
CA GLN A 137 -13.25 20.18 15.20
C GLN A 137 -12.69 19.43 13.98
N PRO A 138 -13.10 19.82 12.77
CA PRO A 138 -12.51 19.33 11.54
C PRO A 138 -11.09 19.91 11.32
N TYR A 139 -10.17 19.08 10.83
CA TYR A 139 -8.83 19.51 10.43
C TYR A 139 -8.25 18.61 9.34
N ARG A 140 -7.25 19.10 8.61
CA ARG A 140 -6.52 18.33 7.61
C ARG A 140 -5.02 18.34 7.86
N VAL A 141 -4.35 17.27 7.47
CA VAL A 141 -2.90 17.06 7.60
C VAL A 141 -2.32 16.92 6.20
N THR A 142 -1.29 17.70 5.88
CA THR A 142 -0.56 17.65 4.61
C THR A 142 0.95 17.69 4.87
N TRP A 143 1.75 17.29 3.89
CA TRP A 143 3.20 17.55 3.93
C TRP A 143 3.47 19.03 3.70
N TYR A 144 4.48 19.58 4.39
CA TYR A 144 4.97 20.94 4.17
C TYR A 144 5.76 21.04 2.86
N SER A 145 6.55 20.01 2.56
CA SER A 145 7.44 19.97 1.41
C SER A 145 7.42 18.58 0.74
N SER A 146 7.93 18.50 -0.49
CA SER A 146 8.14 17.23 -1.21
C SER A 146 9.16 16.32 -0.52
N ASP A 147 10.02 16.87 0.33
CA ASP A 147 11.02 16.12 1.11
C ASP A 147 10.39 15.44 2.34
N LYS A 148 9.09 15.70 2.62
CA LYS A 148 8.30 15.06 3.69
C LYS A 148 8.95 15.16 5.07
N ASP A 149 9.64 16.26 5.32
CA ASP A 149 10.38 16.56 6.55
C ASP A 149 9.48 17.15 7.65
N GLN A 150 8.42 17.85 7.26
CA GLN A 150 7.49 18.51 8.17
C GLN A 150 6.04 18.35 7.72
N ILE A 151 5.11 18.39 8.67
CA ILE A 151 3.66 18.35 8.41
C ILE A 151 3.01 19.71 8.69
N ILE A 152 1.93 19.99 7.95
CA ILE A 152 1.05 21.12 8.18
C ILE A 152 -0.28 20.58 8.69
N VAL A 153 -0.81 21.19 9.75
CA VAL A 153 -2.18 20.96 10.22
C VAL A 153 -2.99 22.23 9.94
N THR A 154 -4.12 22.11 9.25
CA THR A 154 -5.04 23.23 8.98
C THR A 154 -6.41 22.93 9.56
N LEU A 155 -6.94 23.85 10.38
CA LEU A 155 -8.31 23.79 10.87
C LEU A 155 -9.28 24.17 9.75
N GLU A 156 -10.42 23.47 9.68
CA GLU A 156 -11.53 23.80 8.77
C GLU A 156 -12.64 24.56 9.50
#